data_AF-A0A3F2RWS0-F1
#
_entry.id   AF-A0A3F2RWS0-F1
#
_cell.length_a   1.000
_cell.length_b   1.000
_cell.length_c   1.000
_cell.angle_alpha   90.00
_cell.angle_beta   90.00
_cell.angle_gamma   90.00
#
_symmetry.space_group_name_H-M   'P 1'
#
loop_
_entity.id
_entity.type
_entity.pdbx_description
1 polymer ?
#
loop_
_entity_poly.entity_id
_entity_poly.type
_entity_poly.pdbx_seq_one_letter_code
_entity_poly.pdbx_strand_id
1 'polypeptide(L)'
;MKRLERLREQDPQSAANLVANGKLLVQFAQDGNLRALQCAAEHLDEGQVLIFYVVRVFREACRAQRLDVLRFMLLNGFDLQQSCVRDVLHSVVGGIDSPESADAAQPLVRFLLDAGVDINWQRKSDLYTALHVACRKNLYSIAYLLVLYGADVNAIAGVRIELFCC
;
A
#
# COMPACT_ATOMS: atom_id res chain seq x y z
N MET A 1 15.92 -4.94 8.76
CA MET A 1 17.30 -4.41 8.81
C MET A 1 18.33 -5.50 9.10
N LYS A 2 18.19 -6.31 10.16
CA LYS A 2 19.14 -7.37 10.58
C LYS A 2 19.65 -8.38 9.52
N ARG A 3 18.93 -8.58 8.41
CA ARG A 3 19.38 -9.43 7.29
C ARG A 3 20.39 -8.73 6.39
N LEU A 4 20.10 -7.46 6.04
CA LEU A 4 20.98 -6.66 5.19
C LEU A 4 22.26 -6.27 5.93
N GLU A 5 22.17 -5.97 7.23
CA GLU A 5 23.34 -5.66 8.08
C GLU A 5 24.33 -6.82 8.12
N ARG A 6 23.86 -8.04 8.41
CA ARG A 6 24.70 -9.26 8.38
C ARG A 6 25.31 -9.51 7.00
N LEU A 7 24.56 -9.26 5.92
CA LEU A 7 25.08 -9.44 4.56
C LEU A 7 26.16 -8.41 4.22
N ARG A 8 26.02 -7.15 4.67
CA ARG A 8 27.05 -6.12 4.46
C ARG A 8 28.38 -6.45 5.13
N GLU A 9 28.35 -7.18 6.25
CA GLU A 9 29.55 -7.62 6.96
C GLU A 9 30.23 -8.81 6.27
N GLN A 10 29.44 -9.72 5.70
CA GLN A 10 29.95 -10.95 5.06
C GLN A 10 30.35 -10.73 3.59
N ASP A 11 29.52 -10.02 2.84
CA ASP A 11 29.71 -9.73 1.41
C ASP A 11 29.09 -8.36 1.06
N PRO A 12 29.90 -7.28 1.10
CA PRO A 12 29.45 -5.93 0.80
C PRO A 12 28.91 -5.77 -0.63
N GLN A 13 29.46 -6.49 -1.60
CA GLN A 13 29.10 -6.35 -3.01
C GLN A 13 27.71 -6.94 -3.27
N SER A 14 27.45 -8.14 -2.73
CA SER A 14 26.13 -8.75 -2.80
C SER A 14 25.07 -7.91 -2.08
N ALA A 15 25.41 -7.30 -0.94
CA ALA A 15 24.51 -6.39 -0.24
C ALA A 15 24.19 -5.12 -1.06
N ALA A 16 25.18 -4.56 -1.77
CA ALA A 16 24.99 -3.42 -2.66
C ALA A 16 24.10 -3.76 -3.86
N ASN A 17 24.33 -4.92 -4.49
CA ASN A 17 23.52 -5.41 -5.60
C ASN A 17 22.06 -5.64 -5.18
N LEU A 18 21.83 -6.22 -4.00
CA LEU A 18 20.49 -6.43 -3.43
C LEU A 18 19.70 -5.11 -3.29
N VAL A 19 20.38 -4.07 -2.80
CA VAL A 19 19.81 -2.72 -2.65
C VAL A 19 19.55 -2.07 -4.00
N ALA A 20 20.47 -2.21 -4.95
CA ALA A 20 20.34 -1.67 -6.30
C ALA A 20 19.16 -2.30 -7.05
N ASN A 21 19.09 -3.65 -7.06
CA ASN A 21 17.99 -4.40 -7.66
C ASN A 21 16.64 -4.02 -7.02
N GLY A 22 16.60 -3.93 -5.69
CA GLY A 22 15.40 -3.51 -4.97
C GLY A 22 14.92 -2.10 -5.36
N LYS A 23 15.83 -1.13 -5.55
CA LYS A 23 15.49 0.21 -6.03
C LYS A 23 14.99 0.20 -7.47
N LEU A 24 15.61 -0.62 -8.33
CA LEU A 24 15.22 -0.75 -9.73
C LEU A 24 13.80 -1.31 -9.88
N LEU A 25 13.42 -2.30 -9.06
CA LEU A 25 12.05 -2.82 -9.02
C LEU A 25 11.03 -1.74 -8.66
N VAL A 26 11.34 -0.86 -7.70
CA VAL A 26 10.47 0.26 -7.32
C VAL A 26 10.30 1.23 -8.49
N GLN A 27 11.39 1.51 -9.22
CA GLN A 27 11.34 2.37 -10.39
C GLN A 27 10.49 1.75 -11.51
N PHE A 28 10.63 0.45 -11.80
CA PHE A 28 9.78 -0.22 -12.78
C PHE A 28 8.29 -0.15 -12.41
N ALA A 29 7.96 -0.25 -11.12
CA ALA A 29 6.58 -0.08 -10.66
C ALA A 29 6.07 1.36 -10.84
N GLN A 30 6.91 2.35 -10.57
CA GLN A 30 6.59 3.76 -10.77
C GLN A 30 6.30 4.07 -12.25
N ASP A 31 7.19 3.60 -13.13
CA ASP A 31 7.11 3.84 -14.57
C ASP A 31 6.01 3.00 -15.25
N GLY A 32 5.47 1.99 -14.56
CA GLY A 32 4.54 1.02 -15.14
C GLY A 32 5.21 0.07 -16.13
N ASN A 33 6.53 -0.15 -16.00
CA ASN A 33 7.27 -1.06 -16.85
C ASN A 33 7.06 -2.51 -16.41
N LEU A 34 5.84 -3.02 -16.62
CA LEU A 34 5.45 -4.37 -16.22
C LEU A 34 6.35 -5.45 -16.84
N ARG A 35 6.79 -5.27 -18.09
CA ARG A 35 7.68 -6.23 -18.76
C ARG A 35 9.03 -6.37 -18.06
N ALA A 36 9.64 -5.24 -17.66
CA ALA A 36 10.90 -5.28 -16.93
C ALA A 36 10.70 -5.88 -15.53
N LEU A 37 9.56 -5.63 -14.90
CA LEU A 37 9.21 -6.19 -13.58
C LEU A 37 8.98 -7.71 -13.67
N GLN A 38 8.31 -8.19 -14.72
CA GLN A 38 8.16 -9.61 -15.03
C GLN A 38 9.50 -10.29 -15.29
N CYS A 39 10.33 -9.71 -16.16
CA CYS A 39 11.67 -10.22 -16.46
C CYS A 39 12.52 -10.29 -15.18
N ALA A 40 12.48 -9.25 -14.34
CA ALA A 40 13.18 -9.26 -13.07
C ALA A 40 12.65 -10.38 -12.14
N ALA A 41 11.34 -10.57 -12.07
CA ALA A 41 10.74 -11.63 -11.24
C ALA A 41 11.13 -13.05 -11.69
N GLU A 42 11.31 -13.29 -12.99
CA GLU A 42 11.76 -14.58 -13.52
C GLU A 42 13.22 -14.91 -13.17
N HIS A 43 14.06 -13.89 -13.01
CA HIS A 43 15.51 -14.06 -12.83
C HIS A 43 15.99 -13.81 -11.39
N LEU A 44 15.13 -13.32 -10.50
CA LEU A 44 15.44 -13.08 -9.10
C LEU A 44 15.10 -14.34 -8.28
N ASP A 45 16.12 -15.08 -7.85
CA ASP A 45 15.93 -16.27 -7.01
C ASP A 45 15.26 -15.94 -5.66
N GLU A 46 14.57 -16.92 -5.06
CA GLU A 46 13.98 -16.81 -3.73
C GLU A 46 15.02 -16.30 -2.72
N GLY A 47 14.77 -15.10 -2.18
CA GLY A 47 15.66 -14.44 -1.22
C GLY A 47 16.53 -13.33 -1.78
N GLN A 48 16.57 -13.09 -3.09
CA GLN A 48 17.28 -11.97 -3.72
C GLN A 48 16.51 -10.64 -3.66
N VAL A 49 15.30 -10.63 -3.08
CA VAL A 49 14.57 -9.39 -2.82
C VAL A 49 14.18 -9.32 -1.36
N LEU A 50 14.50 -8.20 -0.71
CA LEU A 50 14.02 -7.94 0.64
C LEU A 50 12.53 -7.63 0.59
N ILE A 51 11.75 -8.21 1.51
CA ILE A 51 10.32 -7.90 1.68
C ILE A 51 10.05 -6.39 1.75
N PHE A 52 10.99 -5.62 2.30
CA PHE A 52 10.95 -4.17 2.32
C PHE A 52 10.79 -3.55 0.92
N TYR A 53 11.51 -4.05 -0.08
CA TYR A 53 11.39 -3.55 -1.46
C TYR A 53 10.10 -4.01 -2.11
N VAL A 54 9.65 -5.25 -1.88
CA VAL A 54 8.35 -5.72 -2.39
C VAL A 54 7.21 -4.84 -1.87
N VAL A 55 7.21 -4.52 -0.57
CA VAL A 55 6.22 -3.59 0.02
C VAL A 55 6.34 -2.19 -0.58
N ARG A 56 7.55 -1.71 -0.87
CA ARG A 56 7.75 -0.43 -1.55
C ARG A 56 7.23 -0.42 -2.99
N VAL A 57 7.49 -1.49 -3.76
CA VAL A 57 6.95 -1.70 -5.11
C VAL A 57 5.43 -1.60 -5.08
N PHE A 58 4.78 -2.30 -4.12
CA PHE A 58 3.34 -2.24 -3.94
C PHE A 58 2.82 -0.83 -3.64
N ARG A 59 3.45 -0.14 -2.68
CA ARG A 59 3.05 1.23 -2.30
C ARG A 59 3.25 2.22 -3.45
N GLU A 60 4.32 2.07 -4.23
CA GLU A 60 4.58 2.91 -5.38
C GLU A 60 3.58 2.65 -6.52
N ALA A 61 3.27 1.38 -6.80
CA ALA A 61 2.24 1.01 -7.76
C ALA A 61 0.85 1.56 -7.37
N CYS A 62 0.52 1.59 -6.07
CA CYS A 62 -0.69 2.25 -5.56
C CYS A 62 -0.66 3.77 -5.83
N ARG A 63 0.45 4.46 -5.51
CA ARG A 63 0.58 5.90 -5.75
C ARG A 63 0.47 6.26 -7.22
N ALA A 64 1.10 5.48 -8.09
CA ALA A 64 1.08 5.65 -9.53
C ALA A 64 -0.18 5.04 -10.21
N GLN A 65 -1.11 4.47 -9.42
CA GLN A 65 -2.34 3.82 -9.88
C GLN A 65 -2.12 2.75 -10.97
N ARG A 66 -0.99 2.04 -10.89
CA ARG A 66 -0.59 0.98 -11.83
C ARG A 66 -1.28 -0.34 -11.49
N LEU A 67 -2.55 -0.46 -11.89
CA LEU A 67 -3.37 -1.66 -11.63
C LEU A 67 -2.79 -2.93 -12.26
N ASP A 68 -2.09 -2.81 -13.38
CA ASP A 68 -1.37 -3.88 -14.06
C ASP A 68 -0.25 -4.46 -13.20
N VAL A 69 0.58 -3.59 -12.60
CA VAL A 69 1.62 -3.98 -11.64
C VAL A 69 1.00 -4.60 -10.39
N LEU A 70 -0.06 -3.99 -9.84
CA LEU A 70 -0.73 -4.53 -8.66
C LEU A 70 -1.33 -5.93 -8.92
N ARG A 71 -2.00 -6.12 -10.07
CA ARG A 71 -2.51 -7.43 -10.50
C ARG A 71 -1.38 -8.44 -10.60
N PHE A 72 -0.26 -8.07 -11.23
CA PHE A 72 0.90 -8.94 -11.32
C PHE A 72 1.43 -9.34 -9.94
N MET A 73 1.53 -8.41 -8.98
CA MET A 73 1.97 -8.72 -7.63
C MET A 73 1.04 -9.71 -6.93
N LEU A 74 -0.28 -9.51 -7.01
CA LEU A 74 -1.26 -10.42 -6.40
C LEU A 74 -1.23 -11.81 -7.05
N LEU A 75 -1.13 -11.88 -8.38
CA LEU A 75 -0.99 -13.15 -9.11
C LEU A 75 0.28 -13.92 -8.71
N ASN A 76 1.34 -13.21 -8.31
CA ASN A 76 2.57 -13.80 -7.80
C ASN A 76 2.57 -13.97 -6.26
N GLY A 77 1.39 -13.97 -5.63
CA GLY A 77 1.23 -14.33 -4.22
C GLY A 77 1.53 -13.21 -3.21
N PHE A 78 1.53 -11.94 -3.64
CA PHE A 78 1.63 -10.82 -2.69
C PHE A 78 0.41 -10.78 -1.76
N ASP A 79 0.63 -11.05 -0.48
CA ASP A 79 -0.44 -11.05 0.53
C ASP A 79 -0.77 -9.63 1.03
N LEU A 80 -2.01 -9.20 0.83
CA LEU A 80 -2.56 -7.90 1.27
C LEU A 80 -2.93 -7.86 2.76
N GLN A 81 -3.00 -9.01 3.44
CA GLN A 81 -3.34 -9.09 4.87
C GLN A 81 -2.12 -8.86 5.77
N GLN A 82 -0.92 -8.77 5.20
CA GLN A 82 0.30 -8.49 5.94
C GLN A 82 0.20 -7.16 6.70
N SER A 83 0.70 -7.15 7.95
CA SER A 83 0.64 -5.96 8.82
C SER A 83 1.29 -4.71 8.22
N CYS A 84 2.20 -4.84 7.25
CA CYS A 84 2.92 -3.73 6.63
C CYS A 84 2.14 -2.99 5.53
N VAL A 85 1.04 -3.56 5.03
CA VAL A 85 0.17 -2.96 4.00
C VAL A 85 -1.30 -2.93 4.41
N ARG A 86 -1.61 -3.34 5.64
CA ARG A 86 -2.99 -3.35 6.17
C ARG A 86 -3.65 -1.97 6.19
N ASP A 87 -2.86 -0.90 6.21
CA ASP A 87 -3.30 0.50 6.12
C ASP A 87 -3.37 1.04 4.67
N VAL A 88 -3.37 0.16 3.65
CA VAL A 88 -3.33 0.57 2.24
C VAL A 88 -4.50 1.48 1.87
N LEU A 89 -5.71 1.19 2.35
CA LEU A 89 -6.87 2.05 2.07
C LEU A 89 -6.69 3.45 2.66
N HIS A 90 -6.18 3.59 3.90
CA HIS A 90 -5.88 4.90 4.48
C HIS A 90 -4.83 5.65 3.67
N SER A 91 -3.80 4.96 3.21
CA SER A 91 -2.71 5.54 2.43
C SER A 91 -3.19 6.04 1.07
N VAL A 92 -3.97 5.23 0.35
CA VAL A 92 -4.53 5.58 -0.97
C VAL A 92 -5.52 6.73 -0.84
N VAL A 93 -6.50 6.62 0.06
CA VAL A 93 -7.52 7.66 0.27
C VAL A 93 -6.89 8.95 0.80
N GLY A 94 -5.90 8.83 1.70
CA GLY A 94 -5.16 9.97 2.24
C GLY A 94 -4.31 10.70 1.20
N GLY A 95 -3.85 10.00 0.16
CA GLY A 95 -3.06 10.54 -0.94
C GLY A 95 -3.85 11.23 -2.06
N ILE A 96 -5.19 11.22 -2.00
CA ILE A 96 -6.03 11.96 -2.96
C ILE A 96 -5.97 13.44 -2.59
N ASP A 97 -5.45 14.29 -3.46
CA ASP A 97 -5.19 15.70 -3.13
C ASP A 97 -6.48 16.53 -3.03
N SER A 98 -7.48 16.21 -3.85
CA SER A 98 -8.72 16.99 -3.93
C SER A 98 -9.95 16.14 -4.31
N PRO A 99 -11.18 16.61 -4.05
CA PRO A 99 -12.40 15.90 -4.45
C PRO A 99 -12.50 15.67 -5.97
N GLU A 100 -11.94 16.56 -6.79
CA GLU A 100 -11.96 16.43 -8.25
C GLU A 100 -11.06 15.29 -8.76
N SER A 101 -9.98 15.01 -8.04
CA SER A 101 -9.08 13.87 -8.35
C SER A 101 -9.54 12.54 -7.76
N ALA A 102 -10.61 12.55 -6.95
CA ALA A 102 -11.17 11.35 -6.32
C ALA A 102 -11.66 10.33 -7.34
N ASP A 103 -12.23 10.81 -8.45
CA ASP A 103 -12.79 9.93 -9.49
C ASP A 103 -11.70 9.12 -10.21
N ALA A 104 -10.51 9.69 -10.38
CA ALA A 104 -9.36 8.97 -10.90
C ALA A 104 -8.94 7.82 -10.00
N ALA A 105 -9.08 7.96 -8.67
CA ALA A 105 -8.68 6.95 -7.69
C ALA A 105 -9.74 5.85 -7.47
N GLN A 106 -10.99 6.02 -7.91
CA GLN A 106 -12.05 5.03 -7.73
C GLN A 106 -11.69 3.62 -8.26
N PRO A 107 -11.07 3.44 -9.44
CA PRO A 107 -10.67 2.13 -9.93
C PRO A 107 -9.66 1.42 -9.03
N LEU A 108 -8.70 2.17 -8.45
CA LEU A 108 -7.74 1.63 -7.50
C LEU A 108 -8.41 1.22 -6.19
N VAL A 109 -9.30 2.06 -5.66
CA VAL A 109 -10.03 1.74 -4.42
C VAL A 109 -10.91 0.50 -4.62
N ARG A 110 -11.65 0.40 -5.74
CA ARG A 110 -12.41 -0.81 -6.09
C ARG A 110 -11.52 -2.03 -6.17
N PHE A 111 -10.41 -1.95 -6.90
CA PHE A 111 -9.47 -3.04 -7.04
C PHE A 111 -8.96 -3.58 -5.70
N LEU A 112 -8.61 -2.68 -4.77
CA LEU A 112 -8.14 -3.09 -3.43
C LEU A 112 -9.25 -3.73 -2.59
N LEU A 113 -10.48 -3.24 -2.70
CA LEU A 113 -11.63 -3.81 -2.01
C LEU A 113 -11.99 -5.19 -2.56
N ASP A 114 -12.02 -5.34 -3.89
CA ASP A 114 -12.22 -6.63 -4.57
C ASP A 114 -11.12 -7.64 -4.22
N ALA A 115 -9.91 -7.17 -3.93
CA ALA A 115 -8.80 -7.99 -3.47
C ALA A 115 -8.88 -8.38 -1.99
N GLY A 116 -9.97 -8.05 -1.29
CA GLY A 116 -10.27 -8.51 0.06
C GLY A 116 -9.58 -7.73 1.18
N VAL A 117 -9.15 -6.49 0.93
CA VAL A 117 -8.64 -5.61 2.00
C VAL A 117 -9.75 -5.35 3.01
N ASP A 118 -9.41 -5.42 4.30
CA ASP A 118 -10.33 -5.11 5.39
C ASP A 118 -10.74 -3.63 5.34
N ILE A 119 -11.98 -3.39 4.88
CA ILE A 119 -12.55 -2.06 4.72
C ILE A 119 -12.72 -1.30 6.05
N ASN A 120 -12.89 -2.04 7.14
CA ASN A 120 -13.11 -1.51 8.48
C ASN A 120 -11.84 -1.49 9.33
N TRP A 121 -10.68 -1.76 8.72
CA TRP A 121 -9.42 -1.73 9.44
C TRP A 121 -9.18 -0.37 10.10
N GLN A 122 -8.88 -0.40 11.39
CA GLN A 122 -8.57 0.79 12.18
C GLN A 122 -7.05 0.95 12.31
N ARG A 123 -6.54 2.12 11.91
CA ARG A 123 -5.10 2.39 12.08
C ARG A 123 -4.76 2.54 13.56
N LYS A 124 -3.65 1.96 14.00
CA LYS A 124 -3.28 1.89 15.43
C LYS A 124 -3.06 3.26 16.09
N SER A 125 -2.78 4.30 15.31
CA SER A 125 -2.43 5.63 15.83
C SER A 125 -3.63 6.39 16.41
N ASP A 126 -4.81 6.24 15.84
CA ASP A 126 -6.01 7.02 16.19
C ASP A 126 -7.32 6.28 15.88
N LEU A 127 -7.26 5.00 15.56
CA LEU A 127 -8.40 4.15 15.20
C LEU A 127 -9.21 4.62 13.99
N TYR A 128 -8.67 5.49 13.14
CA TYR A 128 -9.37 5.89 11.92
C TYR A 128 -9.54 4.69 10.99
N THR A 129 -10.71 4.59 10.37
CA THR A 129 -10.94 3.73 9.20
C THR A 129 -10.68 4.51 7.91
N ALA A 130 -10.66 3.83 6.75
CA ALA A 130 -10.56 4.51 5.47
C ALA A 130 -11.71 5.51 5.24
N LEU A 131 -12.90 5.19 5.74
CA LEU A 131 -14.08 6.07 5.68
C LEU A 131 -13.86 7.37 6.46
N HIS A 132 -13.27 7.32 7.66
CA HIS A 132 -12.90 8.53 8.42
C HIS A 132 -11.98 9.46 7.61
N VAL A 133 -11.00 8.90 6.90
CA VAL A 133 -10.07 9.67 6.05
C VAL A 133 -10.81 10.31 4.88
N ALA A 134 -11.70 9.57 4.21
CA ALA A 134 -12.50 10.08 3.10
C ALA A 134 -13.42 11.23 3.54
N CYS A 135 -14.13 11.06 4.66
CA CYS A 135 -15.02 12.08 5.22
C CYS A 135 -14.26 13.34 5.63
N ARG A 136 -13.12 13.21 6.32
CA ARG A 136 -12.28 14.36 6.73
C ARG A 136 -11.79 15.16 5.52
N LYS A 137 -11.59 14.51 4.38
CA LYS A 137 -11.08 15.13 3.14
C LYS A 137 -12.20 15.53 2.17
N ASN A 138 -13.48 15.42 2.55
CA ASN A 138 -14.64 15.70 1.69
C ASN A 138 -14.65 14.89 0.38
N LEU A 139 -14.12 13.68 0.39
CA LEU A 139 -14.06 12.81 -0.79
C LEU A 139 -15.36 12.02 -0.95
N TYR A 140 -16.44 12.70 -1.34
CA TYR A 140 -17.78 12.11 -1.39
C TYR A 140 -17.87 10.85 -2.25
N SER A 141 -17.25 10.83 -3.44
CA SER A 141 -17.31 9.66 -4.33
C SER A 141 -16.58 8.45 -3.75
N ILE A 142 -15.48 8.66 -3.02
CA ILE A 142 -14.76 7.59 -2.31
C ILE A 142 -15.52 7.15 -1.06
N ALA A 143 -16.07 8.08 -0.28
CA ALA A 143 -16.86 7.74 0.91
C ALA A 143 -18.08 6.90 0.52
N TYR A 144 -18.80 7.32 -0.53
CA TYR A 144 -19.91 6.56 -1.10
C TYR A 144 -19.47 5.16 -1.55
N LEU A 145 -18.34 5.06 -2.26
CA LEU A 145 -17.79 3.78 -2.68
C LEU A 145 -17.46 2.87 -1.48
N LEU A 146 -16.85 3.39 -0.42
CA LEU A 146 -16.54 2.62 0.78
C LEU A 146 -17.83 2.12 1.47
N VAL A 147 -18.84 2.97 1.60
CA VAL A 147 -20.14 2.58 2.18
C VAL A 147 -20.82 1.49 1.33
N LEU A 148 -20.76 1.61 0.00
CA LEU A 148 -21.29 0.60 -0.91
C LEU A 148 -20.65 -0.78 -0.72
N TYR A 149 -19.37 -0.82 -0.34
CA TYR A 149 -18.64 -2.05 -0.04
C TYR A 149 -18.75 -2.51 1.43
N GLY A 150 -19.64 -1.89 2.22
CA GLY A 150 -19.92 -2.31 3.60
C GLY A 150 -19.01 -1.68 4.66
N ALA A 151 -18.47 -0.49 4.39
CA ALA A 151 -17.79 0.27 5.44
C ALA A 151 -18.78 0.63 6.57
N ASP A 152 -18.37 0.40 7.82
CA ASP A 152 -19.15 0.74 9.00
C ASP A 152 -19.16 2.26 9.20
N VAL A 153 -20.31 2.86 8.94
CA VAL A 153 -20.56 4.30 9.12
C VAL A 153 -20.55 4.72 10.59
N ASN A 154 -20.70 3.76 11.51
CA ASN A 154 -20.72 4.00 12.96
C ASN A 154 -19.38 3.66 13.62
N ALA A 155 -18.34 3.34 12.85
CA ALA A 155 -17.01 3.07 13.39
C ALA A 155 -16.52 4.27 14.22
N ILE A 156 -16.00 4.00 15.40
CA ILE A 156 -15.54 5.04 16.33
C ILE A 156 -14.03 5.22 16.17
N ALA A 157 -13.59 6.44 15.87
CA ALA A 157 -12.19 6.82 15.95
C ALA A 157 -11.77 7.12 17.40
N GLY A 158 -10.48 6.96 17.68
CA GLY A 158 -9.85 7.32 18.93
C GLY A 158 -9.88 8.84 19.09
N VAL A 159 -10.89 9.35 19.77
CA VAL A 159 -10.90 10.74 20.20
C VAL A 159 -9.89 10.86 21.35
N ARG A 160 -8.82 11.62 21.14
CA ARG A 160 -8.02 12.13 22.26
C ARG A 160 -8.91 13.13 22.98
N ILE A 161 -9.80 12.65 23.85
CA ILE A 161 -10.47 13.52 24.80
C ILE A 161 -9.34 13.99 25.70
N GLU A 162 -8.89 15.23 25.52
CA GLU A 162 -8.21 15.92 26.61
C GLU A 162 -9.23 15.93 27.74
N LEU A 163 -9.08 14.97 28.64
CA LEU A 163 -9.85 14.89 29.86
C LEU A 163 -9.58 16.19 30.61
N PHE A 164 -10.44 17.17 30.42
CA PHE A 164 -10.81 18.07 31.49
C PHE A 164 -11.47 17.18 32.56
N CYS A 165 -10.63 16.47 33.34
CA CYS A 165 -11.06 15.96 34.63
C CYS A 165 -11.51 17.19 35.43
N CYS A 166 -12.82 17.22 35.72
CA CYS A 166 -13.42 18.12 36.70
C CYS A 166 -12.84 17.87 38.10
#